data_AF-A0A9X0SCP5-F1
#
_entry.id   AF-A0A9X0SCP5-F1
#
_cell.length_a   1.000
_cell.length_b   1.000
_cell.length_c   1.000
_cell.angle_alpha   90.00
_cell.angle_beta   90.00
_cell.angle_gamma   90.00
#
_symmetry.space_group_name_H-M   'P 1'
#
loop_
_entity.id
_entity.type
_entity.pdbx_description
1 polymer ?
#
loop_
_entity_poly.entity_id
_entity_poly.type
_entity_poly.pdbx_seq_one_letter_code
_entity_poly.pdbx_strand_id
1 'polypeptide(L)'
;MKVIDKRPKRNNEWHVGDVICYYNQPDNKNYGMIMAYECDEDIDANNLYCLVGIDRNAGDVEVYDSPSIEDLLKEMNVYSHVEKVNAHLVVED
;
A
#
# COMPACT_ATOMS: atom_id res chain seq x y z
N MET A 1 -4.59 -34.34 16.06
CA MET A 1 -5.37 -33.13 15.71
C MET A 1 -4.74 -32.52 14.46
N LYS A 2 -5.50 -32.36 13.38
CA LYS A 2 -4.97 -31.79 12.12
C LYS A 2 -5.24 -30.29 12.16
N VAL A 3 -4.21 -29.49 12.39
CA VAL A 3 -4.32 -28.02 12.36
C VAL A 3 -4.42 -27.63 10.88
N ILE A 4 -5.59 -27.14 10.49
CA ILE A 4 -5.82 -26.60 9.14
C ILE A 4 -5.39 -25.13 9.21
N ASP A 5 -4.26 -24.82 8.60
CA ASP A 5 -3.84 -23.44 8.39
C ASP A 5 -4.76 -22.79 7.35
N LYS A 6 -5.64 -21.90 7.82
CA LYS A 6 -6.61 -21.16 6.99
C LYS A 6 -6.03 -19.88 6.41
N ARG A 7 -4.77 -19.55 6.70
CA ARG A 7 -4.15 -18.37 6.11
C ARG A 7 -4.11 -18.57 4.58
N PRO A 8 -4.58 -17.61 3.78
CA PRO A 8 -4.37 -17.68 2.34
C PRO A 8 -2.87 -17.85 2.10
N LYS A 9 -2.47 -18.70 1.13
CA LYS A 9 -1.09 -18.72 0.64
C LYS A 9 -0.68 -17.27 0.43
N ARG A 10 0.44 -16.83 1.02
CA ARG A 10 0.96 -15.47 0.81
C ARG A 10 1.11 -15.30 -0.70
N ASN A 11 0.13 -14.66 -1.33
CA ASN A 11 0.33 -14.16 -2.67
C ASN A 11 1.23 -12.95 -2.47
N ASN A 12 2.51 -13.10 -2.85
CA ASN A 12 3.50 -12.04 -2.71
C ASN A 12 3.30 -10.96 -3.78
N GLU A 13 2.32 -11.12 -4.66
CA GLU A 13 1.89 -10.12 -5.61
C GLU A 13 1.14 -8.98 -4.89
N TRP A 14 1.58 -7.76 -5.18
CA TRP A 14 0.99 -6.52 -4.71
C TRP A 14 -0.08 -6.04 -5.68
N HIS A 15 -1.19 -5.55 -5.16
CA HIS A 15 -2.37 -5.13 -5.90
C HIS A 15 -2.90 -3.80 -5.37
N VAL A 16 -3.68 -3.10 -6.20
CA VAL A 16 -4.49 -1.96 -5.75
C VAL A 16 -5.44 -2.41 -4.64
N GLY A 17 -5.58 -1.60 -3.61
CA GLY A 17 -6.34 -1.88 -2.39
C GLY A 17 -5.56 -2.63 -1.31
N ASP A 18 -4.34 -3.12 -1.60
CA ASP A 18 -3.49 -3.69 -0.55
C ASP A 18 -3.05 -2.60 0.43
N VAL A 19 -3.10 -2.94 1.72
CA VAL A 19 -2.60 -2.08 2.79
C VAL A 19 -1.17 -2.47 3.14
N ILE A 20 -0.32 -1.47 3.26
CA ILE A 20 1.10 -1.59 3.57
C ILE A 20 1.37 -1.00 4.95
N CYS A 21 2.16 -1.70 5.76
CA CYS A 21 2.79 -1.18 6.96
C CYS A 21 4.26 -0.90 6.65
N TYR A 22 4.70 0.32 6.88
CA TYR A 22 6.07 0.74 6.59
C TYR A 22 6.64 1.62 7.70
N TYR A 23 7.92 1.43 8.03
CA TYR A 23 8.59 2.19 9.09
C TYR A 23 10.10 2.05 9.06
N ASN A 24 10.78 3.02 9.68
CA ASN A 24 12.19 2.93 10.03
C ASN A 24 12.44 2.51 11.49
N GLN A 25 11.52 2.86 12.39
CA GLN A 25 11.55 2.49 13.80
C GLN A 25 10.24 1.77 14.17
N PRO A 26 10.26 0.62 14.87
CA PRO A 26 9.06 -0.18 15.15
C PRO A 26 7.95 0.54 15.92
N ASP A 27 8.28 1.57 16.68
CA ASP A 27 7.33 2.36 17.46
C ASP A 27 6.67 3.49 16.64
N ASN A 28 7.14 3.73 15.41
CA ASN A 28 6.63 4.75 14.51
C ASN A 28 6.17 4.13 13.18
N LYS A 29 5.08 3.36 13.25
CA LYS A 29 4.52 2.65 12.12
C LYS A 29 3.63 3.57 11.31
N ASN A 30 3.85 3.61 10.01
CA ASN A 30 2.93 4.21 9.07
C ASN A 30 2.13 3.12 8.36
N TYR A 31 0.90 3.47 7.98
CA TYR A 31 0.02 2.61 7.21
C TYR A 31 -0.42 3.37 5.97
N GLY A 32 -0.39 2.71 4.82
CA GLY A 32 -0.83 3.27 3.54
C GLY A 32 -1.56 2.24 2.69
N MET A 33 -2.37 2.68 1.73
CA MET A 33 -3.06 1.82 0.77
C MET A 33 -2.57 2.10 -0.64
N ILE A 34 -2.29 1.05 -1.41
CA ILE A 34 -2.00 1.19 -2.85
C ILE A 34 -3.30 1.59 -3.54
N MET A 35 -3.29 2.73 -4.21
CA MET A 35 -4.38 3.22 -5.04
C MET A 35 -3.91 3.34 -6.48
N ALA A 36 -4.85 3.25 -7.41
CA ALA A 36 -4.64 3.65 -8.80
C ALA A 36 -5.57 4.81 -9.10
N TYR A 37 -5.09 5.80 -9.83
CA TYR A 37 -5.92 6.90 -10.31
C TYR A 37 -5.57 7.24 -11.76
N GLU A 38 -6.57 7.79 -12.46
CA GLU A 38 -6.44 8.33 -13.80
C GLU A 38 -6.29 9.85 -13.68
N CYS A 39 -5.31 10.42 -14.37
CA CYS A 39 -5.15 11.87 -14.45
C CYS A 39 -5.71 12.35 -15.80
N ASP A 40 -6.82 13.08 -15.77
CA ASP A 40 -7.55 13.52 -16.98
C ASP A 40 -6.80 14.59 -17.80
N GLU A 41 -5.73 15.22 -17.25
CA GLU A 41 -5.11 16.39 -17.88
C GLU A 41 -3.95 16.11 -18.84
N ASP A 42 -3.44 14.88 -18.94
CA ASP A 42 -2.37 14.53 -19.89
C ASP A 42 -2.68 13.26 -20.72
N ILE A 43 -2.64 13.43 -22.04
CA ILE A 43 -3.05 12.49 -23.10
C ILE A 43 -2.23 11.18 -23.18
N ASP A 44 -1.28 10.96 -22.26
CA ASP A 44 -0.52 9.71 -22.13
C ASP A 44 -0.90 8.96 -20.82
N ALA A 45 -2.20 8.90 -20.53
CA ALA A 45 -2.81 8.28 -19.34
C ALA A 45 -2.48 6.78 -19.20
N ASN A 46 -1.31 6.50 -18.64
CA ASN A 46 -1.04 5.24 -17.96
C ASN A 46 -1.58 5.36 -16.53
N ASN A 47 -2.20 4.29 -16.01
CA ASN A 47 -2.61 4.21 -14.61
C ASN A 47 -1.45 4.62 -13.70
N LEU A 48 -1.60 5.71 -12.94
CA LEU A 48 -0.65 6.08 -11.91
C LEU A 48 -1.02 5.35 -10.62
N TYR A 49 -0.03 4.75 -9.98
CA TYR A 49 -0.17 4.08 -8.70
C TYR A 49 0.40 4.96 -7.61
N CYS A 50 -0.34 5.12 -6.52
CA CYS A 50 0.11 5.88 -5.37
C CYS A 50 -0.16 5.17 -4.04
N LEU A 51 0.57 5.58 -3.00
CA LEU A 51 0.36 5.13 -1.64
C LEU A 51 -0.37 6.22 -0.86
N VAL A 52 -1.61 5.96 -0.45
CA VAL A 52 -2.39 6.91 0.36
C VAL A 52 -2.23 6.56 1.84
N GLY A 53 -1.68 7.48 2.64
CA GLY A 53 -1.54 7.31 4.08
C GLY A 53 -2.90 7.18 4.80
N ILE A 54 -3.02 6.21 5.71
CA ILE A 54 -4.25 5.87 6.46
C ILE A 54 -4.19 6.33 7.93
N ASP A 55 -3.01 6.66 8.46
CA ASP A 55 -2.84 7.07 9.87
C ASP A 55 -2.97 8.60 10.06
N ARG A 56 -3.44 9.02 11.25
CA ARG A 56 -3.76 10.39 11.70
C ARG A 56 -2.62 11.41 11.61
N ASN A 57 -1.38 10.99 11.39
CA ASN A 57 -0.24 11.88 11.14
C ASN A 57 0.04 12.12 9.65
N ALA A 58 -0.74 11.54 8.73
CA ALA A 58 -0.64 11.72 7.27
C ALA A 58 -1.16 13.10 6.83
N GLY A 59 -0.76 14.17 7.54
CA GLY A 59 -0.97 15.56 7.11
C GLY A 59 -0.31 15.86 5.77
N ASP A 60 0.70 15.07 5.41
CA ASP A 60 1.23 14.96 4.07
C ASP A 60 0.91 13.53 3.57
N VAL A 61 0.01 13.43 2.59
CA VAL A 61 -0.07 12.21 1.79
C VAL A 61 1.28 12.15 1.06
N GLU A 62 2.17 11.24 1.45
CA GLU A 62 3.34 10.91 0.63
C GLU A 62 2.82 10.23 -0.64
N VAL A 63 2.39 11.05 -1.59
CA VAL A 63 1.96 10.61 -2.91
C VAL A 63 3.23 10.30 -3.69
N TYR A 64 3.59 9.03 -3.71
CA TYR A 64 4.52 8.48 -4.68
C TYR A 64 3.73 8.21 -5.95
N ASP A 65 3.95 8.99 -7.01
CA ASP A 65 3.31 8.76 -8.30
C ASP A 65 4.22 7.89 -9.16
N SER A 66 3.83 6.62 -9.33
CA SER A 66 4.63 5.68 -10.10
C SER A 66 3.83 5.04 -11.24
N PRO A 67 4.47 4.76 -12.39
CA PRO A 67 3.81 4.14 -13.55
C PRO A 67 3.46 2.65 -13.31
N SER A 68 3.95 2.06 -12.23
CA SER A 68 3.66 0.68 -11.83
C SER A 68 3.75 0.51 -10.31
N ILE A 69 3.09 -0.52 -9.77
CA ILE A 69 3.23 -0.90 -8.35
C ILE A 69 4.67 -1.31 -8.03
N GLU A 70 5.42 -1.89 -8.98
CA GLU A 70 6.81 -2.26 -8.75
C GLU A 70 7.69 -1.03 -8.50
N ASP A 71 7.49 0.03 -9.27
CA ASP A 71 8.25 1.27 -9.12
C ASP A 71 7.85 2.01 -7.84
N LEU A 72 6.56 2.01 -7.48
CA LEU A 72 6.08 2.49 -6.19
C LEU A 72 6.81 1.81 -5.03
N LEU A 73 6.95 0.49 -5.07
CA LEU A 73 7.65 -0.26 -4.03
C LEU A 73 9.17 -0.01 -4.01
N LYS A 74 9.78 0.34 -5.16
CA LYS A 74 11.20 0.74 -5.19
C LYS A 74 11.42 2.05 -4.46
N GLU A 75 10.50 3.00 -4.57
CA GLU A 75 10.55 4.28 -3.86
C GLU A 75 10.42 4.08 -2.35
N MET A 76 9.63 3.08 -1.92
CA MET A 76 9.50 2.69 -0.51
C MET A 76 10.73 2.02 0.11
N ASN A 77 11.79 1.69 -0.66
CA ASN A 77 13.02 1.10 -0.12
C ASN A 77 13.79 2.00 0.87
N VAL A 78 13.39 3.27 1.01
CA VAL A 78 13.88 4.17 2.06
C VAL A 78 13.48 3.73 3.47
N TYR A 79 12.47 2.85 3.58
CA TYR A 79 11.99 2.29 4.84
C TYR A 79 12.66 0.95 5.14
N SER A 80 13.11 0.75 6.39
CA SER A 80 13.75 -0.48 6.83
C SER A 80 12.81 -1.68 6.88
N HIS A 81 11.50 -1.43 6.98
CA HIS A 81 10.46 -2.44 6.95
C HIS A 81 9.32 -1.99 6.04
N VAL A 82 8.91 -2.89 5.14
CA VAL A 82 7.75 -2.73 4.25
C VAL A 82 7.06 -4.08 4.16
N GLU A 83 5.81 -4.17 4.61
CA GLU A 83 5.06 -5.43 4.57
C GLU A 83 3.59 -5.23 4.22
N LYS A 84 3.03 -6.23 3.52
CA LYS A 84 1.60 -6.32 3.24
C LYS A 84 0.85 -6.71 4.51
N VAL A 85 -0.16 -5.92 4.86
CA VAL A 85 -1.02 -6.15 6.02
C VAL A 85 -2.30 -6.83 5.55
N ASN A 86 -2.77 -7.81 6.33
CA ASN A 86 -4.10 -8.37 6.13
C ASN A 86 -5.15 -7.42 6.69
N ALA A 87 -5.58 -6.45 5.87
CA ALA A 87 -6.61 -5.47 6.21
C ALA A 87 -7.91 -5.77 5.46
N HIS A 88 -9.04 -5.38 6.07
CA HIS A 88 -10.35 -5.46 5.45
C HIS A 88 -11.05 -4.10 5.62
N LEU A 89 -11.56 -3.54 4.53
CA LEU A 89 -12.39 -2.35 4.58
C LEU A 89 -13.76 -2.73 5.17
N VAL A 90 -14.16 -2.03 6.23
CA VAL A 90 -15.48 -2.18 6.85
C VAL A 90 -16.25 -0.88 6.59
N VAL A 91 -17.40 -1.00 5.94
CA VAL A 91 -18.37 0.09 5.79
C VAL A 91 -19.46 -0.17 6.82
N GLU A 92 -19.67 0.79 7.72
CA GLU A 92 -20.70 0.72 8.77
C GLU A 92 -21.84 1.69 8.38
N ASP A 93 -23.09 1.23 8.52
CA ASP A 93 -24.33 1.98 8.25
C ASP A 93 -24.69 2.97 9.39
#